data_AF-A0A1D1XHD8-F1
#
_entry.id   AF-A0A1D1XHD8-F1
#
_cell.length_a   1.000
_cell.length_b   1.000
_cell.length_c   1.000
_cell.angle_alpha   90.00
_cell.angle_beta   90.00
_cell.angle_gamma   90.00
#
_symmetry.space_group_name_H-M   'P 1'
#
loop_
_entity.id
_entity.type
_entity.pdbx_description
1 polymer ?
#
loop_
_entity_poly.entity_id
_entity_poly.type
_entity_poly.pdbx_seq_one_letter_code
_entity_poly.pdbx_strand_id
1 'polypeptide(L)'
;SRRRRSGDPHYCPVSFRFSQITPTTLPILRYPPSSPLRHRLSPPDMLPYRSVPEAEAALQRNLTTAEAAWLSYSAGTHDFWLYCHNTAFLLLVYTLAPLPLAALELTRPHAIRRYKLQPKVRVPLSAVVRCCVDVVRSFLLAIGPLQILSYPTVKWVGIRTGLPLPSGCETAAQVVVYLLVEDYANYWVHRAMHTRWGYERIHHVHHEFTAPVGFAAPYAHWAELLLLGLPSFLGPALVPCHILTFWLWTLIRHVE
;
A
#
# COMPACT_ATOMS: atom_id res chain seq x y z
N SER A 1 -44.88 1.95 -47.88
CA SER A 1 -45.00 3.28 -48.52
C SER A 1 -44.06 4.25 -47.83
N ARG A 2 -43.15 4.89 -48.59
CA ARG A 2 -42.22 5.93 -48.12
C ARG A 2 -42.99 7.17 -47.66
N ARG A 3 -42.52 7.85 -46.61
CA ARG A 3 -42.37 9.31 -46.59
C ARG A 3 -41.36 9.75 -45.52
N ARG A 4 -40.18 10.13 -46.02
CA ARG A 4 -39.22 11.03 -45.38
C ARG A 4 -39.80 12.45 -45.40
N ARG A 5 -39.57 13.24 -44.35
CA ARG A 5 -39.36 14.68 -44.47
C ARG A 5 -38.19 15.07 -43.55
N SER A 6 -37.15 15.54 -44.23
CA SER A 6 -35.90 16.10 -43.74
C SER A 6 -36.13 17.51 -43.19
N GLY A 7 -35.54 17.78 -42.02
CA GLY A 7 -35.29 19.13 -41.53
C GLY A 7 -33.77 19.31 -41.42
N ASP A 8 -33.20 20.14 -42.28
CA ASP A 8 -31.85 20.69 -42.15
C ASP A 8 -31.87 21.87 -41.17
N PRO A 9 -30.80 22.03 -40.38
CA PRO A 9 -30.39 23.35 -39.95
C PRO A 9 -28.95 23.66 -40.40
N HIS A 10 -28.86 24.71 -41.21
CA HIS A 10 -27.80 25.72 -41.29
C HIS A 10 -26.37 25.32 -40.84
N TYR A 11 -25.52 25.04 -41.83
CA TYR A 11 -24.07 25.00 -41.70
C TYR A 11 -23.49 26.42 -41.77
N CYS A 12 -22.77 26.86 -40.74
CA CYS A 12 -22.04 28.13 -40.69
C CYS A 12 -20.53 27.82 -40.85
N PRO A 13 -19.83 28.27 -41.89
CA PRO A 13 -18.42 27.92 -42.08
C PRO A 13 -17.53 28.87 -41.25
N VAL A 14 -16.90 28.33 -40.19
CA VAL A 14 -15.84 29.03 -39.46
C VAL A 14 -14.53 28.88 -40.25
N SER A 15 -14.09 29.98 -40.87
CA SER A 15 -12.78 30.11 -41.50
C SER A 15 -11.71 30.28 -40.41
N PHE A 16 -10.86 29.27 -40.21
CA PHE A 16 -9.65 29.40 -39.40
C PHE A 16 -8.53 30.01 -40.24
N ARG A 17 -8.22 31.27 -39.99
CA ARG A 17 -7.06 31.97 -40.56
C ARG A 17 -5.86 31.71 -39.63
N PHE A 18 -4.90 30.89 -40.08
CA PHE A 18 -3.64 30.66 -39.37
C PHE A 18 -2.79 31.93 -39.44
N SER A 19 -2.68 32.66 -38.33
CA SER A 19 -1.69 33.71 -38.13
C SER A 19 -0.33 33.06 -37.88
N GLN A 20 0.63 33.32 -38.77
CA GLN A 20 2.02 32.94 -38.58
C GLN A 20 2.61 33.71 -37.40
N ILE A 21 3.01 33.00 -36.34
CA ILE A 21 3.74 33.56 -35.21
C ILE A 21 5.23 33.30 -35.47
N THR A 22 6.00 34.37 -35.68
CA THR A 22 7.47 34.34 -35.71
C THR A 22 8.03 34.05 -34.31
N PRO A 23 9.06 33.18 -34.17
CA PRO A 23 9.65 32.90 -32.87
C PRO A 23 10.65 34.00 -32.47
N THR A 24 10.30 34.77 -31.45
CA THR A 24 11.22 35.68 -30.74
C THR A 24 12.16 34.87 -29.84
N THR A 25 13.45 35.19 -29.93
CA THR A 25 14.57 34.54 -29.24
C THR A 25 14.47 34.66 -27.72
N LEU A 26 14.33 33.55 -26.99
CA LEU A 26 14.46 33.46 -25.54
C LEU A 26 15.91 33.10 -25.15
N PRO A 27 16.48 33.67 -24.08
CA PRO A 27 17.86 33.41 -23.69
C PRO A 27 18.01 32.00 -23.12
N ILE A 28 19.00 31.28 -23.64
CA ILE A 28 19.38 29.92 -23.25
C ILE A 28 19.94 29.93 -21.82
N LEU A 29 19.20 29.36 -20.87
CA LEU A 29 19.73 28.97 -19.57
C LEU A 29 20.77 27.85 -19.80
N ARG A 30 22.06 28.16 -19.62
CA ARG A 30 23.13 27.15 -19.66
C ARG A 30 23.08 26.32 -18.38
N TYR A 31 22.61 25.09 -18.47
CA TYR A 31 22.88 24.06 -17.47
C TYR A 31 24.36 23.62 -17.57
N PRO A 32 25.04 23.34 -16.45
CA PRO A 32 26.40 22.80 -16.47
C PRO A 32 26.43 21.40 -17.12
N PRO A 33 27.55 20.99 -17.74
CA PRO A 33 27.61 19.75 -18.51
C PRO A 33 27.45 18.53 -17.60
N SER A 34 26.40 17.76 -17.85
CA SER A 34 26.20 16.44 -17.26
C SER A 34 27.26 15.46 -17.78
N SER A 35 27.99 14.85 -16.85
CA SER A 35 28.94 13.75 -17.05
C SER A 35 28.39 12.63 -17.96
N PRO A 36 29.23 11.97 -18.80
CA PRO A 36 28.76 11.10 -19.86
C PRO A 36 28.08 9.83 -19.33
N LEU A 37 26.92 9.57 -19.91
CA LEU A 37 26.12 8.34 -19.88
C LEU A 37 26.98 7.07 -19.93
N ARG A 38 27.20 6.43 -18.77
CA ARG A 38 27.51 4.99 -18.69
C ARG A 38 26.74 4.35 -17.53
N HIS A 39 26.00 3.29 -17.88
CA HIS A 39 25.31 2.35 -17.01
C HIS A 39 24.27 2.92 -16.03
N ARG A 40 23.00 2.95 -16.44
CA ARG A 40 21.87 2.97 -15.49
C ARG A 40 20.88 1.84 -15.82
N LEU A 41 21.37 0.61 -15.74
CA LEU A 41 20.53 -0.61 -15.67
C LEU A 41 20.31 -1.06 -14.21
N SER A 42 20.97 -0.41 -13.25
CA SER A 42 20.70 -0.59 -11.83
C SER A 42 19.73 0.50 -11.38
N PRO A 43 18.62 0.16 -10.69
CA PRO A 43 17.80 1.17 -10.03
C PRO A 43 18.70 1.93 -9.05
N PRO A 44 18.56 3.26 -8.94
CA PRO A 44 19.39 4.08 -8.06
C PRO A 44 19.37 3.48 -6.64
N ASP A 45 20.53 3.51 -5.98
CA ASP A 45 20.64 3.08 -4.58
C ASP A 45 19.64 3.89 -3.75
N MET A 46 18.87 3.23 -2.88
CA MET A 46 17.77 3.92 -2.20
C MET A 46 18.29 4.87 -1.11
N LEU A 47 19.54 4.71 -0.65
CA LEU A 47 20.30 5.61 0.22
C LEU A 47 21.68 5.95 -0.39
N PRO A 48 21.89 7.16 -0.91
CA PRO A 48 23.16 7.54 -1.55
C PRO A 48 24.24 8.00 -0.56
N TYR A 49 23.89 8.36 0.68
CA TYR A 49 24.80 8.97 1.65
C TYR A 49 25.16 8.00 2.78
N ARG A 50 26.43 8.01 3.21
CA ARG A 50 26.92 7.14 4.31
C ARG A 50 27.33 7.90 5.56
N SER A 51 27.37 9.23 5.51
CA SER A 51 27.76 10.07 6.65
C SER A 51 26.97 11.37 6.72
N VAL A 52 26.86 11.95 7.92
CA VAL A 52 26.19 13.25 8.13
C VAL A 52 26.81 14.35 7.27
N PRO A 53 28.15 14.57 7.23
CA PRO A 53 28.72 15.64 6.42
C PRO A 53 28.42 15.51 4.92
N GLU A 54 28.42 14.28 4.40
CA GLU A 54 28.08 14.00 3.00
C GLU A 54 26.61 14.33 2.70
N ALA A 55 25.70 13.93 3.58
CA ALA A 55 24.28 14.21 3.45
C ALA A 55 23.98 15.72 3.55
N GLU A 56 24.61 16.43 4.49
CA GLU A 56 24.45 17.88 4.66
C GLU A 56 25.00 18.66 3.47
N ALA A 57 26.15 18.25 2.94
CA ALA A 57 26.73 18.84 1.73
C ALA A 57 25.81 18.65 0.52
N ALA A 58 25.22 17.46 0.36
CA ALA A 58 24.30 17.16 -0.74
C ALA A 58 22.95 17.88 -0.62
N LEU A 59 22.42 18.03 0.60
CA LEU A 59 21.16 18.73 0.86
C LEU A 59 21.33 20.25 0.96
N GLN A 60 22.57 20.75 1.03
CA GLN A 60 22.91 22.16 1.25
C GLN A 60 22.28 22.75 2.53
N ARG A 61 22.09 21.91 3.55
CA ARG A 61 21.57 22.30 4.87
C ARG A 61 21.94 21.26 5.92
N ASN A 62 21.89 21.66 7.18
CA ASN A 62 22.04 20.72 8.29
C ASN A 62 20.89 19.72 8.32
N LEU A 63 21.17 18.51 8.82
CA LEU A 63 20.14 17.50 9.05
C LEU A 63 19.29 17.87 10.26
N THR A 64 18.00 17.57 10.17
CA THR A 64 17.14 17.54 11.36
C THR A 64 17.52 16.35 12.26
N THR A 65 17.13 16.38 13.53
CA THR A 65 17.36 15.26 14.46
C THR A 65 16.78 13.95 13.93
N ALA A 66 15.60 14.00 13.30
CA ALA A 66 14.96 12.83 12.72
C ALA A 66 15.75 12.28 11.52
N GLU A 67 16.26 13.16 10.65
CA GLU A 67 17.09 12.78 9.49
C GLU A 67 18.44 12.19 9.93
N ALA A 68 19.07 12.76 10.95
CA ALA A 68 20.31 12.25 11.52
C ALA A 68 20.11 10.87 12.17
N ALA A 69 19.02 10.69 12.93
CA ALA A 69 18.66 9.41 13.52
C ALA A 69 18.37 8.35 12.45
N TRP A 70 17.61 8.72 11.41
CA TRP A 70 17.33 7.85 10.28
C TRP A 70 18.62 7.45 9.57
N LEU A 71 19.49 8.40 9.25
CA LEU A 71 20.77 8.14 8.58
C LEU A 71 21.68 7.25 9.43
N SER A 72 21.76 7.48 10.75
CA SER A 72 22.55 6.63 11.65
C SER A 72 22.09 5.18 11.65
N TYR A 73 20.79 4.93 11.49
CA TYR A 73 20.22 3.59 11.44
C TYR A 73 20.35 2.97 10.04
N SER A 74 20.14 3.77 8.99
CA SER A 74 19.99 3.27 7.63
C SER A 74 21.31 3.21 6.84
N ALA A 75 22.31 4.04 7.14
CA ALA A 75 23.56 4.14 6.38
C ALA A 75 24.37 2.83 6.30
N GLY A 76 24.32 2.00 7.35
CA GLY A 76 24.98 0.69 7.41
C GLY A 76 24.07 -0.49 7.03
N THR A 77 22.79 -0.22 6.78
CA THR A 77 21.77 -1.26 6.62
C THR A 77 21.44 -1.42 5.15
N HIS A 78 21.61 -2.63 4.60
CA HIS A 78 21.20 -2.89 3.23
C HIS A 78 19.68 -2.70 3.10
N ASP A 79 19.28 -2.01 2.04
CA ASP A 79 17.89 -1.67 1.71
C ASP A 79 16.88 -2.82 1.83
N PHE A 80 17.28 -4.04 1.46
CA PHE A 80 16.48 -5.25 1.65
C PHE A 80 16.07 -5.46 3.11
N TRP A 81 16.99 -5.24 4.06
CA TRP A 81 16.68 -5.40 5.48
C TRP A 81 15.75 -4.31 5.98
N LEU A 82 15.91 -3.07 5.53
CA LEU A 82 14.94 -1.99 5.80
C LEU A 82 13.56 -2.42 5.28
N TYR A 83 13.49 -2.93 4.07
CA TYR A 83 12.23 -3.43 3.51
C TYR A 83 11.61 -4.57 4.32
N CYS A 84 12.41 -5.56 4.77
CA CYS A 84 11.97 -6.70 5.58
C CYS A 84 11.34 -6.31 6.93
N HIS A 85 11.54 -5.08 7.42
CA HIS A 85 10.80 -4.58 8.58
C HIS A 85 9.28 -4.61 8.36
N ASN A 86 8.80 -4.46 7.11
CA ASN A 86 7.37 -4.63 6.81
C ASN A 86 6.85 -6.01 7.17
N THR A 87 7.61 -7.07 6.87
CA THR A 87 7.24 -8.44 7.23
C THR A 87 7.25 -8.65 8.74
N ALA A 88 8.20 -8.03 9.45
CA ALA A 88 8.20 -8.06 10.91
C ALA A 88 6.98 -7.33 11.49
N PHE A 89 6.65 -6.15 10.98
CA PHE A 89 5.48 -5.38 11.40
C PHE A 89 4.17 -6.11 11.11
N LEU A 90 4.05 -6.73 9.94
CA LEU A 90 2.93 -7.59 9.58
C LEU A 90 2.71 -8.66 10.66
N LEU A 91 3.75 -9.46 10.93
CA LEU A 91 3.67 -10.56 11.89
C LEU A 91 3.36 -10.06 13.30
N LEU A 92 3.95 -8.94 13.71
CA LEU A 92 3.73 -8.34 15.02
C LEU A 92 2.28 -7.85 15.17
N VAL A 93 1.79 -7.03 14.23
CA VAL A 93 0.45 -6.44 14.30
C VAL A 93 -0.62 -7.51 14.22
N TYR A 94 -0.52 -8.46 13.28
CA TYR A 94 -1.50 -9.54 13.19
C TYR A 94 -1.48 -10.51 14.38
N THR A 95 -0.35 -10.60 15.09
CA THR A 95 -0.30 -11.37 16.34
C THR A 95 -0.94 -10.59 17.49
N LEU A 96 -0.68 -9.29 17.59
CA LEU A 96 -1.03 -8.49 18.77
C LEU A 96 -2.40 -7.82 18.68
N ALA A 97 -2.77 -7.22 17.55
CA ALA A 97 -4.00 -6.45 17.38
C ALA A 97 -5.28 -7.27 17.63
N PRO A 98 -5.34 -8.57 17.27
CA PRO A 98 -6.51 -9.40 17.59
C PRO A 98 -6.62 -9.83 19.06
N LEU A 99 -5.52 -9.78 19.84
CA LEU A 99 -5.50 -10.33 21.22
C LEU A 99 -6.50 -9.66 22.16
N PRO A 100 -6.66 -8.32 22.19
CA PRO A 100 -7.69 -7.69 22.99
C PRO A 100 -9.09 -8.19 22.64
N LEU A 101 -9.42 -8.30 21.35
CA LEU A 101 -10.73 -8.78 20.90
C LEU A 101 -10.94 -10.27 21.23
N ALA A 102 -9.91 -11.09 21.07
CA ALA A 102 -9.94 -12.49 21.47
C ALA A 102 -10.14 -12.65 22.99
N ALA A 103 -9.43 -11.85 23.80
CA ALA A 103 -9.58 -11.85 25.25
C ALA A 103 -11.01 -11.43 25.68
N LEU A 104 -11.60 -10.42 25.04
CA LEU A 104 -12.98 -10.01 25.29
C LEU A 104 -14.00 -11.10 24.93
N GLU A 105 -13.78 -11.85 23.85
CA GLU A 105 -14.66 -12.97 23.45
C GLU A 105 -14.52 -14.19 24.38
N LEU A 106 -13.35 -14.42 24.97
CA LEU A 106 -13.11 -15.49 25.95
C LEU A 106 -13.62 -15.14 27.35
N THR A 107 -13.38 -13.91 27.82
CA THR A 107 -13.74 -13.46 29.18
C THR A 107 -15.19 -13.00 29.30
N ARG A 108 -15.77 -12.48 28.21
CA ARG A 108 -17.19 -12.07 28.09
C ARG A 108 -17.65 -11.14 29.23
N PRO A 109 -16.97 -10.01 29.47
CA PRO A 109 -17.34 -9.10 30.54
C PRO A 109 -18.77 -8.57 30.32
N HIS A 110 -19.55 -8.48 31.39
CA HIS A 110 -20.96 -8.10 31.31
C HIS A 110 -21.15 -6.71 30.65
N ALA A 111 -20.20 -5.79 30.85
CA ALA A 111 -20.22 -4.43 30.32
C ALA A 111 -20.28 -4.36 28.77
N ILE A 112 -19.63 -5.30 28.07
CA ILE A 112 -19.57 -5.26 26.59
C ILE A 112 -20.67 -6.06 25.91
N ARG A 113 -21.43 -6.87 26.66
CA ARG A 113 -22.41 -7.82 26.09
C ARG A 113 -23.49 -7.12 25.25
N ARG A 114 -23.83 -5.87 25.59
CA ARG A 114 -24.78 -5.02 24.85
C ARG A 114 -24.29 -4.60 23.46
N TYR A 115 -22.98 -4.60 23.22
CA TYR A 115 -22.37 -4.21 21.94
C TYR A 115 -22.13 -5.41 21.01
N LYS A 116 -22.42 -6.64 21.45
CA LYS A 116 -22.21 -7.84 20.65
C LYS A 116 -23.26 -7.90 19.53
N LEU A 117 -22.80 -7.76 18.28
CA LEU A 117 -23.66 -7.80 17.09
C LEU A 117 -24.38 -9.14 16.91
N GLN A 118 -23.73 -10.26 17.28
CA GLN A 118 -24.27 -11.60 17.14
C GLN A 118 -24.36 -12.33 18.49
N PRO A 119 -25.33 -11.97 19.36
CA PRO A 119 -25.39 -12.47 20.73
C PRO A 119 -25.74 -13.96 20.83
N LYS A 120 -26.33 -14.53 19.76
CA LYS A 120 -26.77 -15.93 19.71
C LYS A 120 -25.68 -16.91 19.27
N VAL A 121 -24.60 -16.41 18.67
CA VAL A 121 -23.50 -17.25 18.17
C VAL A 121 -22.41 -17.35 19.23
N ARG A 122 -21.96 -18.58 19.48
CA ARG A 122 -20.86 -18.87 20.40
C ARG A 122 -19.82 -19.71 19.66
N VAL A 123 -18.59 -19.21 19.63
CA VAL A 123 -17.47 -19.90 19.01
C VAL A 123 -16.73 -20.70 20.09
N PRO A 124 -16.56 -22.03 19.94
CA PRO A 124 -15.82 -22.83 20.91
C PRO A 124 -14.33 -22.50 20.85
N LEU A 125 -13.62 -22.64 21.97
CA LEU A 125 -12.17 -22.36 22.06
C LEU A 125 -11.35 -23.14 21.02
N SER A 126 -11.72 -24.40 20.74
CA SER A 126 -11.05 -25.22 19.74
C SER A 126 -11.16 -24.64 18.32
N ALA A 127 -12.26 -23.97 17.98
CA ALA A 127 -12.40 -23.27 16.71
C ALA A 127 -11.55 -22.00 16.66
N VAL A 128 -11.47 -21.24 17.76
CA VAL A 128 -10.58 -20.08 17.87
C VAL A 128 -9.11 -20.51 17.71
N VAL A 129 -8.68 -21.57 18.39
CA VAL A 129 -7.30 -22.07 18.28
C VAL A 129 -6.98 -22.52 16.86
N ARG A 130 -7.90 -23.25 16.20
CA ARG A 130 -7.76 -23.65 14.80
C ARG A 130 -7.62 -22.43 13.87
N CYS A 131 -8.50 -21.45 14.03
CA CYS A 131 -8.45 -20.19 13.31
C CYS A 131 -7.08 -19.52 13.45
N CYS A 132 -6.57 -19.39 14.68
CA CYS A 132 -5.25 -18.81 14.92
C CYS A 132 -4.13 -19.58 14.23
N VAL A 133 -4.13 -20.92 14.35
CA VAL A 133 -3.10 -21.78 13.74
C VAL A 133 -3.11 -21.66 12.22
N ASP A 134 -4.29 -21.68 11.60
CA ASP A 134 -4.43 -21.60 10.15
C ASP A 134 -4.08 -20.20 9.62
N VAL A 135 -4.42 -19.14 10.34
CA VAL A 135 -3.95 -17.77 10.03
C VAL A 135 -2.43 -17.71 10.09
N VAL A 136 -1.80 -18.18 11.17
CA VAL A 136 -0.33 -18.19 11.30
C VAL A 136 0.32 -18.99 10.17
N ARG A 137 -0.22 -20.17 9.83
CA ARG A 137 0.27 -20.97 8.70
C ARG A 137 0.17 -20.24 7.38
N SER A 138 -0.99 -19.66 7.06
CA SER A 138 -1.19 -18.92 5.80
C SER A 138 -0.29 -17.70 5.73
N PHE A 139 -0.05 -17.01 6.84
CA PHE A 139 0.85 -15.87 6.90
C PHE A 139 2.31 -16.28 6.70
N LEU A 140 2.76 -17.36 7.35
CA LEU A 140 4.13 -17.82 7.21
C LEU A 140 4.42 -18.48 5.86
N LEU A 141 3.43 -19.15 5.26
CA LEU A 141 3.64 -19.94 4.03
C LEU A 141 3.26 -19.19 2.75
N ALA A 142 2.36 -18.20 2.81
CA ALA A 142 1.93 -17.43 1.64
C ALA A 142 2.35 -15.95 1.74
N ILE A 143 1.89 -15.24 2.77
CA ILE A 143 2.03 -13.77 2.84
C ILE A 143 3.46 -13.33 3.13
N GLY A 144 4.13 -13.96 4.09
CA GLY A 144 5.52 -13.68 4.45
C GLY A 144 6.49 -13.86 3.27
N PRO A 145 6.47 -15.03 2.59
CA PRO A 145 7.27 -15.24 1.39
C PRO A 145 6.94 -14.24 0.28
N LEU A 146 5.66 -13.95 0.03
CA LEU A 146 5.27 -12.94 -0.96
C LEU A 146 5.87 -11.56 -0.63
N GLN A 147 5.78 -11.13 0.63
CA GLN A 147 6.36 -9.87 1.06
C GLN A 147 7.88 -9.87 0.85
N ILE A 148 8.61 -10.87 1.33
CA ILE A 148 10.08 -10.92 1.17
C ILE A 148 10.48 -10.92 -0.32
N LEU A 149 9.81 -11.74 -1.13
CA LEU A 149 10.11 -11.89 -2.56
C LEU A 149 9.71 -10.67 -3.41
N SER A 150 8.86 -9.77 -2.90
CA SER A 150 8.44 -8.57 -3.61
C SER A 150 9.40 -7.39 -3.50
N TYR A 151 10.53 -7.54 -2.77
CA TYR A 151 11.56 -6.49 -2.68
C TYR A 151 12.03 -5.92 -4.04
N PRO A 152 12.31 -6.73 -5.09
CA PRO A 152 12.70 -6.19 -6.39
C PRO A 152 11.61 -5.31 -7.01
N THR A 153 10.34 -5.69 -6.85
CA THR A 153 9.19 -4.91 -7.30
C THR A 153 9.09 -3.59 -6.55
N VAL A 154 9.29 -3.60 -5.23
CA VAL A 154 9.30 -2.40 -4.39
C VAL A 154 10.41 -1.43 -4.79
N LYS A 155 11.61 -1.96 -5.08
CA LYS A 155 12.73 -1.16 -5.61
C LYS A 155 12.42 -0.60 -7.00
N TRP A 156 11.76 -1.38 -7.87
CA TRP A 156 11.36 -0.96 -9.21
C TRP A 156 10.29 0.13 -9.20
N VAL A 157 9.31 0.04 -8.30
CA VAL A 157 8.29 1.08 -8.05
C VAL A 157 8.92 2.41 -7.62
N GLY A 158 10.08 2.36 -6.97
CA GLY A 158 10.81 3.56 -6.54
C GLY A 158 10.46 4.02 -5.13
N ILE A 159 10.03 3.11 -4.25
CA ILE A 159 9.98 3.40 -2.81
C ILE A 159 11.40 3.73 -2.35
N ARG A 160 11.61 4.91 -1.78
CA ARG A 160 12.93 5.43 -1.42
C ARG A 160 13.24 5.24 0.06
N THR A 161 14.49 5.00 0.42
CA THR A 161 14.96 4.96 1.82
C THR A 161 15.79 6.19 2.18
N GLY A 162 16.09 7.05 1.20
CA GLY A 162 17.00 8.18 1.32
C GLY A 162 16.38 9.49 1.79
N LEU A 163 17.28 10.42 2.12
CA LEU A 163 16.96 11.79 2.53
C LEU A 163 16.56 12.68 1.33
N PRO A 164 15.80 13.77 1.57
CA PRO A 164 15.23 14.22 2.84
C PRO A 164 14.06 13.32 3.32
N LEU A 165 13.78 13.31 4.62
CA LEU A 165 12.59 12.59 5.12
C LEU A 165 11.30 13.21 4.57
N PRO A 166 10.22 12.41 4.39
CA PRO A 166 8.96 12.94 3.89
C PRO A 166 8.38 13.94 4.89
N SER A 167 7.77 15.00 4.39
CA SER A 167 7.04 15.93 5.27
C SER A 167 5.79 15.26 5.85
N GLY A 168 5.27 15.79 6.96
CA GLY A 168 4.00 15.29 7.52
C GLY A 168 2.84 15.40 6.53
N CYS A 169 2.79 16.48 5.74
CA CYS A 169 1.76 16.68 4.72
C CYS A 169 1.93 15.71 3.53
N GLU A 170 3.15 15.46 3.06
CA GLU A 170 3.44 14.43 2.04
C GLU A 170 2.98 13.06 2.52
N THR A 171 3.34 12.69 3.75
CA THR A 171 2.96 11.42 4.37
C THR A 171 1.45 11.29 4.48
N ALA A 172 0.77 12.32 4.99
CA ALA A 172 -0.69 12.31 5.14
C ALA A 172 -1.41 12.23 3.78
N ALA A 173 -0.96 13.00 2.79
CA ALA A 173 -1.55 12.97 1.45
C ALA A 173 -1.37 11.59 0.79
N GLN A 174 -0.17 10.99 0.91
CA GLN A 174 0.10 9.63 0.43
C GLN A 174 -0.82 8.60 1.12
N VAL A 175 -0.91 8.62 2.45
CA VAL A 175 -1.80 7.69 3.20
C VAL A 175 -3.27 7.85 2.77
N VAL A 176 -3.76 9.08 2.59
CA VAL A 176 -5.14 9.31 2.10
C VAL A 176 -5.34 8.72 0.71
N VAL A 177 -4.39 8.93 -0.21
CA VAL A 177 -4.45 8.31 -1.55
C VAL A 177 -4.47 6.79 -1.44
N TYR A 178 -3.66 6.21 -0.56
CA TYR A 178 -3.57 4.76 -0.40
C TYR A 178 -4.87 4.18 0.14
N LEU A 179 -5.48 4.81 1.15
CA LEU A 179 -6.80 4.42 1.67
C LEU A 179 -7.85 4.42 0.56
N LEU A 180 -7.93 5.49 -0.24
CA LEU A 180 -8.94 5.60 -1.30
C LEU A 180 -8.74 4.56 -2.42
N VAL A 181 -7.48 4.35 -2.84
CA VAL A 181 -7.16 3.38 -3.88
C VAL A 181 -7.39 1.95 -3.40
N GLU A 182 -6.97 1.66 -2.18
CA GLU A 182 -7.10 0.34 -1.55
C GLU A 182 -8.57 -0.01 -1.34
N ASP A 183 -9.38 0.89 -0.77
CA ASP A 183 -10.82 0.67 -0.55
C ASP A 183 -11.55 0.42 -1.87
N TYR A 184 -11.31 1.28 -2.87
CA TYR A 184 -11.92 1.13 -4.19
C TYR A 184 -11.55 -0.18 -4.88
N ALA A 185 -10.27 -0.54 -4.87
CA ALA A 185 -9.80 -1.77 -5.52
C ALA A 185 -10.26 -3.02 -4.77
N ASN A 186 -10.20 -3.02 -3.43
CA ASN A 186 -10.71 -4.11 -2.60
C ASN A 186 -12.18 -4.35 -2.85
N TYR A 187 -13.01 -3.30 -2.92
CA TYR A 187 -14.43 -3.44 -3.18
C TYR A 187 -14.69 -4.31 -4.43
N TRP A 188 -14.00 -4.03 -5.54
CA TRP A 188 -14.19 -4.77 -6.77
C TRP A 188 -13.64 -6.19 -6.72
N VAL A 189 -12.46 -6.40 -6.13
CA VAL A 189 -11.89 -7.75 -5.99
C VAL A 189 -12.76 -8.59 -5.06
N HIS A 190 -13.19 -8.04 -3.93
CA HIS A 190 -14.07 -8.69 -2.98
C HIS A 190 -15.45 -9.01 -3.60
N ARG A 191 -16.03 -8.07 -4.35
CA ARG A 191 -17.26 -8.32 -5.12
C ARG A 191 -17.09 -9.45 -6.14
N ALA A 192 -15.93 -9.55 -6.79
CA ALA A 192 -15.64 -10.65 -7.70
C ALA A 192 -15.51 -12.00 -6.95
N MET A 193 -14.97 -12.00 -5.73
CA MET A 193 -14.93 -13.19 -4.86
C MET A 193 -16.34 -13.65 -4.43
N HIS A 194 -17.32 -12.76 -4.41
CA HIS A 194 -18.72 -13.12 -4.16
C HIS A 194 -19.49 -13.64 -5.39
N THR A 195 -18.85 -13.77 -6.55
CA THR A 195 -19.43 -14.55 -7.64
C THR A 195 -19.56 -16.02 -7.23
N ARG A 196 -20.46 -16.78 -7.86
CA ARG A 196 -20.67 -18.20 -7.52
C ARG A 196 -19.37 -18.99 -7.47
N TRP A 197 -18.54 -18.86 -8.51
CA TRP A 197 -17.26 -19.56 -8.59
C TRP A 197 -16.27 -19.08 -7.52
N GLY A 198 -16.12 -17.76 -7.35
CA GLY A 198 -15.20 -17.19 -6.36
C GLY A 198 -15.56 -17.62 -4.95
N TYR A 199 -16.86 -17.64 -4.63
CA TYR A 199 -17.35 -18.01 -3.32
C TYR A 199 -17.12 -19.50 -3.05
N GLU A 200 -17.62 -20.37 -3.92
CA GLU A 200 -17.53 -21.82 -3.75
C GLU A 200 -16.08 -22.31 -3.70
N ARG A 201 -15.14 -21.66 -4.40
CA ARG A 201 -13.74 -22.12 -4.50
C ARG A 201 -12.77 -21.44 -3.53
N ILE A 202 -13.03 -20.18 -3.17
CA ILE A 202 -12.05 -19.35 -2.45
C ILE A 202 -12.71 -18.73 -1.22
N HIS A 203 -13.76 -17.93 -1.40
CA HIS A 203 -14.28 -17.04 -0.36
C HIS A 203 -15.09 -17.72 0.75
N HIS A 204 -15.57 -18.95 0.53
CA HIS A 204 -16.39 -19.65 1.54
C HIS A 204 -15.63 -19.87 2.86
N VAL A 205 -14.30 -20.03 2.84
CA VAL A 205 -13.47 -20.19 4.06
C VAL A 205 -13.56 -18.95 4.94
N HIS A 206 -13.50 -17.76 4.32
CA HIS A 206 -13.64 -16.49 5.03
C HIS A 206 -15.00 -16.33 5.71
N HIS A 207 -16.04 -16.95 5.14
CA HIS A 207 -17.39 -16.94 5.70
C HIS A 207 -17.71 -18.09 6.67
N GLU A 208 -16.75 -18.94 7.02
CA GLU A 208 -16.95 -20.03 8.00
C GLU A 208 -17.27 -19.46 9.40
N PHE A 209 -16.60 -18.38 9.78
CA PHE A 209 -16.87 -17.66 11.02
C PHE A 209 -17.93 -16.58 10.80
N THR A 210 -19.19 -16.94 11.06
CA THR A 210 -20.30 -15.98 10.95
C THR A 210 -20.24 -14.89 12.03
N ALA A 211 -19.70 -15.20 13.22
CA ALA A 211 -19.52 -14.23 14.29
C ALA A 211 -18.11 -13.63 14.30
N PRO A 212 -17.97 -12.32 14.56
CA PRO A 212 -16.67 -11.68 14.61
C PRO A 212 -15.85 -12.25 15.76
N VAL A 213 -14.73 -12.88 15.41
CA VAL A 213 -13.65 -13.26 16.32
C VAL A 213 -12.42 -12.50 15.87
N GLY A 214 -11.62 -11.95 16.78
CA GLY A 214 -10.49 -11.08 16.41
C GLY A 214 -9.57 -11.68 15.34
N PHE A 215 -9.30 -12.98 15.41
CA PHE A 215 -8.45 -13.69 14.44
C PHE A 215 -9.18 -14.18 13.17
N ALA A 216 -10.51 -14.07 13.11
CA ALA A 216 -11.27 -14.53 11.96
C ALA A 216 -11.16 -13.60 10.74
N ALA A 217 -10.83 -12.32 10.94
CA ALA A 217 -10.65 -11.38 9.82
C ALA A 217 -9.61 -11.86 8.78
N PRO A 218 -8.39 -12.28 9.17
CA PRO A 218 -7.43 -12.89 8.24
C PRO A 218 -7.63 -14.39 8.01
N TYR A 219 -8.68 -15.01 8.57
CA TYR A 219 -8.96 -16.43 8.33
C TYR A 219 -9.63 -16.58 6.96
N ALA A 220 -8.85 -16.97 5.97
CA ALA A 220 -9.32 -17.13 4.60
C ALA A 220 -8.47 -18.15 3.84
N HIS A 221 -8.93 -18.52 2.64
CA HIS A 221 -8.14 -19.30 1.71
C HIS A 221 -6.88 -18.52 1.30
N TRP A 222 -5.73 -19.18 1.17
CA TRP A 222 -4.46 -18.50 0.84
C TRP A 222 -4.55 -17.63 -0.41
N ALA A 223 -5.27 -18.09 -1.45
CA ALA A 223 -5.47 -17.32 -2.68
C ALA A 223 -6.27 -16.03 -2.44
N GLU A 224 -7.22 -16.05 -1.51
CA GLU A 224 -7.96 -14.85 -1.11
C GLU A 224 -7.05 -13.83 -0.46
N LEU A 225 -6.19 -14.27 0.46
CA LEU A 225 -5.23 -13.40 1.13
C LEU A 225 -4.28 -12.73 0.13
N LEU A 226 -3.86 -13.43 -0.92
CA LEU A 226 -3.05 -12.82 -1.98
C LEU A 226 -3.88 -11.84 -2.81
N LEU A 227 -5.07 -12.23 -3.27
CA LEU A 227 -5.89 -11.40 -4.17
C LEU A 227 -6.42 -10.13 -3.49
N LEU A 228 -6.89 -10.22 -2.24
CA LEU A 228 -7.31 -9.07 -1.43
C LEU A 228 -6.12 -8.30 -0.83
N GLY A 229 -4.92 -8.92 -0.77
CA GLY A 229 -3.69 -8.21 -0.40
C GLY A 229 -3.15 -7.30 -1.51
N LEU A 230 -3.36 -7.64 -2.79
CA LEU A 230 -2.85 -6.86 -3.94
C LEU A 230 -3.27 -5.38 -3.93
N PRO A 231 -4.55 -5.02 -3.68
CA PRO A 231 -4.98 -3.63 -3.56
C PRO A 231 -4.11 -2.76 -2.63
N SER A 232 -3.60 -3.31 -1.53
CA SER A 232 -2.77 -2.57 -0.56
C SER A 232 -1.45 -2.06 -1.13
N PHE A 233 -0.98 -2.65 -2.24
CA PHE A 233 0.24 -2.23 -2.94
C PHE A 233 -0.03 -1.27 -4.11
N LEU A 234 -1.28 -1.12 -4.56
CA LEU A 234 -1.60 -0.26 -5.70
C LEU A 234 -1.36 1.22 -5.40
N GLY A 235 -1.74 1.70 -4.22
CA GLY A 235 -1.47 3.08 -3.80
C GLY A 235 0.02 3.45 -3.88
N PRO A 236 0.90 2.73 -3.15
CA PRO A 236 2.34 2.93 -3.22
C PRO A 236 2.94 2.71 -4.62
N ALA A 237 2.34 1.88 -5.47
CA ALA A 237 2.77 1.71 -6.86
C ALA A 237 2.41 2.91 -7.74
N LEU A 238 1.26 3.55 -7.51
CA LEU A 238 0.82 4.74 -8.24
C LEU A 238 1.53 6.01 -7.77
N VAL A 239 1.73 6.14 -6.46
CA VAL A 239 2.40 7.28 -5.82
C VAL A 239 3.51 6.72 -4.91
N PRO A 240 4.72 6.48 -5.43
CA PRO A 240 5.84 5.98 -4.63
C PRO A 240 6.17 6.92 -3.47
N CYS A 241 6.56 6.34 -2.33
CA CYS A 241 6.82 7.10 -1.09
C CYS A 241 8.16 6.74 -0.45
N HIS A 242 8.44 7.39 0.69
CA HIS A 242 9.54 7.00 1.55
C HIS A 242 9.20 5.70 2.30
N ILE A 243 10.21 4.88 2.60
CA ILE A 243 10.06 3.61 3.31
C ILE A 243 9.37 3.77 4.67
N LEU A 244 9.58 4.90 5.36
CA LEU A 244 8.88 5.21 6.61
C LEU A 244 7.38 5.43 6.40
N THR A 245 6.97 6.10 5.31
CA THR A 245 5.56 6.23 4.94
C THR A 245 4.99 4.86 4.57
N PHE A 246 5.76 4.04 3.87
CA PHE A 246 5.36 2.68 3.53
C PHE A 246 5.17 1.81 4.77
N TRP A 247 6.07 1.90 5.77
CA TRP A 247 5.91 1.23 7.06
C TRP A 247 4.66 1.72 7.81
N LEU A 248 4.44 3.04 7.85
CA LEU A 248 3.24 3.62 8.47
C LEU A 248 1.97 3.12 7.78
N TRP A 249 1.94 3.13 6.45
CA TRP A 249 0.83 2.60 5.66
C TRP A 249 0.55 1.13 5.98
N THR A 250 1.59 0.29 5.97
CA THR A 250 1.53 -1.11 6.38
C THR A 250 0.96 -1.24 7.79
N LEU A 251 1.39 -0.43 8.76
CA LEU A 251 0.86 -0.49 10.13
C LEU A 251 -0.62 -0.12 10.21
N ILE A 252 -1.01 1.00 9.59
CA ILE A 252 -2.42 1.46 9.55
C ILE A 252 -3.29 0.37 8.94
N ARG A 253 -2.89 -0.15 7.78
CA ARG A 253 -3.65 -1.17 7.06
C ARG A 253 -3.85 -2.44 7.85
N HIS A 254 -2.87 -2.88 8.64
CA HIS A 254 -3.00 -4.12 9.41
C HIS A 254 -3.79 -3.97 10.71
N VAL A 255 -4.02 -2.74 11.16
CA VAL A 255 -4.85 -2.45 12.34
C VAL A 255 -6.32 -2.26 11.96
N GLU A 256 -6.58 -1.69 10.78
CA GLU A 256 -7.92 -1.57 10.18
C GLU A 256 -8.52 -2.94 9.80
#